data_AF-A0A7Y9L8I5-F1
#
_entry.id   AF-A0A7Y9L8I5-F1
#
_cell.length_a   1.000
_cell.length_b   1.000
_cell.length_c   1.000
_cell.angle_alpha   90.00
_cell.angle_beta   90.00
_cell.angle_gamma   90.00
#
_symmetry.space_group_name_H-M   'P 1'
#
loop_
_entity.id
_entity.type
_entity.pdbx_description
1 polymer ?
#
loop_
_entity_poly.entity_id
_entity_poly.type
_entity_poly.pdbx_seq_one_letter_code
_entity_poly.pdbx_strand_id
1 'polypeptide(L)'
;MAPLFISLGNLLQLMVIRDSEAHLNGQSILTKTYSIFADMAQRDPRQSKSKEGTLHLERIDDPEYYGFLTKQISNSLFTYTADGKKQLSADELAQVIEQIAD
;
A
#
# COMPACT_ATOMS: atom_id res chain seq x y z
N MET A 1 -1.64 5.88 -10.75
CA MET A 1 -0.99 6.99 -9.98
C MET A 1 0.51 6.69 -9.90
N ALA A 2 1.37 7.61 -9.45
CA ALA A 2 2.79 7.26 -9.28
C ALA A 2 2.95 6.38 -8.01
N PRO A 3 3.60 5.21 -8.08
CA PRO A 3 3.92 4.39 -6.91
C PRO A 3 4.97 5.09 -6.02
N LEU A 4 4.87 4.88 -4.71
CA LEU A 4 5.86 5.32 -3.74
C LEU A 4 6.80 4.16 -3.41
N PHE A 5 8.10 4.36 -3.57
CA PHE A 5 9.11 3.35 -3.25
C PHE A 5 9.76 3.69 -1.91
N ILE A 6 9.62 2.80 -0.93
CA ILE A 6 10.14 2.97 0.43
C ILE A 6 11.26 1.96 0.65
N SER A 7 12.36 2.40 1.24
CA SER A 7 13.44 1.50 1.67
C SER A 7 13.48 1.50 3.19
N LEU A 8 13.20 0.35 3.79
CA LEU A 8 13.26 0.16 5.24
C LEU A 8 14.69 -0.17 5.66
N GLY A 9 15.04 0.16 6.91
CA GLY A 9 16.39 -0.04 7.47
C GLY A 9 16.93 -1.48 7.38
N ASN A 10 16.04 -2.47 7.24
CA ASN A 10 16.37 -3.89 7.15
C ASN A 10 16.65 -4.39 5.72
N LEU A 11 17.02 -3.51 4.78
CA LEU A 11 17.20 -3.81 3.34
C LEU A 11 15.89 -4.20 2.61
N LEU A 12 14.74 -4.17 3.29
CA LEU A 12 13.45 -4.44 2.67
C LEU A 12 13.02 -3.23 1.84
N GLN A 13 12.89 -3.46 0.53
CA GLN A 13 12.36 -2.46 -0.41
C GLN A 13 10.89 -2.74 -0.62
N LEU A 14 10.08 -1.69 -0.47
CA LEU A 14 8.63 -1.75 -0.59
C LEU A 14 8.17 -0.82 -1.70
N MET A 15 7.17 -1.27 -2.44
CA MET A 15 6.41 -0.48 -3.40
C MET A 15 4.99 -0.29 -2.86
N VAL A 16 4.64 0.96 -2.59
CA VAL A 16 3.32 1.35 -2.11
C VAL A 16 2.55 1.97 -3.26
N ILE A 17 1.45 1.34 -3.63
CA ILE A 17 0.58 1.81 -4.70
C ILE A 17 -0.69 2.36 -4.06
N ARG A 18 -1.03 3.60 -4.39
CA ARG A 18 -2.31 4.18 -3.99
C ARG A 18 -3.40 3.57 -4.88
N ASP A 19 -4.28 2.80 -4.26
CA ASP A 19 -5.30 2.02 -4.96
C ASP A 19 -6.49 2.89 -5.36
N SER A 20 -7.21 3.43 -4.37
CA SER A 20 -8.40 4.21 -4.62
C SER A 20 -8.81 5.04 -3.41
N GLU A 21 -9.56 6.08 -3.73
CA GLU A 21 -10.37 6.87 -2.81
C GLU A 21 -11.75 6.19 -2.78
N ALA A 22 -12.14 5.57 -1.66
CA ALA A 22 -13.41 4.85 -1.62
C ALA A 22 -14.57 5.86 -1.74
N HIS A 23 -15.22 5.87 -2.91
CA HIS A 23 -16.41 6.67 -3.18
C HIS A 23 -17.65 5.95 -2.62
N LEU A 24 -18.02 6.28 -1.39
CA LEU A 24 -19.33 5.89 -0.85
C LEU A 24 -20.37 6.94 -1.27
N ASN A 25 -21.08 6.65 -2.36
CA ASN A 25 -22.40 7.21 -2.69
C ASN A 25 -22.56 8.74 -2.53
N GLY A 26 -21.74 9.53 -3.24
CA GLY A 26 -21.94 10.99 -3.32
C GLY A 26 -21.59 11.78 -2.06
N GLN A 27 -21.04 11.15 -1.02
CA GLN A 27 -20.41 11.82 0.11
C GLN A 27 -18.88 11.78 -0.01
N SER A 28 -18.25 12.85 0.48
CA SER A 28 -16.83 13.15 0.37
C SER A 28 -15.94 11.93 0.68
N ILE A 29 -14.84 11.81 -0.07
CA ILE A 29 -13.82 10.78 0.09
C ILE A 29 -13.36 10.78 1.57
N LEU A 30 -13.62 9.68 2.28
CA LEU A 30 -13.31 9.55 3.71
C LEU A 30 -12.02 8.74 3.95
N THR A 31 -11.65 7.85 3.03
CA THR A 31 -10.55 6.90 3.20
C THR A 31 -9.67 6.80 1.96
N LYS A 32 -8.35 6.84 2.18
CA LYS A 32 -7.33 6.55 1.17
C LYS A 32 -6.72 5.18 1.43
N THR A 33 -6.67 4.34 0.40
CA THR A 33 -6.07 3.00 0.50
C THR A 33 -4.72 2.96 -0.19
N TYR A 34 -3.75 2.33 0.46
CA TYR A 34 -2.37 2.17 0.03
C TYR A 34 -2.02 0.68 0.07
N SER A 35 -1.87 0.06 -1.09
CA SER A 35 -1.48 -1.34 -1.21
C SER A 35 0.04 -1.48 -1.16
N ILE A 36 0.54 -2.44 -0.39
CA ILE A 36 1.95 -2.60 -0.09
C ILE A 36 2.47 -3.88 -0.71
N PHE A 37 3.52 -3.76 -1.52
CA PHE A 37 4.22 -4.86 -2.15
C PHE A 37 5.71 -4.83 -1.81
N ALA A 38 6.39 -5.96 -1.82
CA ALA A 38 7.85 -5.96 -1.94
C ALA A 38 8.26 -5.48 -3.32
N ASP A 39 9.29 -4.63 -3.37
CA ASP A 39 9.98 -4.24 -4.59
C ASP A 39 11.18 -5.19 -4.80
N MET A 40 10.96 -6.29 -5.52
CA MET A 40 12.06 -7.21 -5.89
C MET A 40 12.76 -6.83 -7.20
N ALA A 41 12.28 -5.80 -7.92
CA ALA A 41 12.67 -5.51 -9.29
C ALA A 41 13.32 -4.13 -9.48
N GLN A 42 13.97 -3.60 -8.44
CA GLN A 42 14.73 -2.34 -8.50
C GLN A 42 13.92 -1.17 -9.08
N ARG A 43 12.71 -0.93 -8.57
CA ARG A 43 11.87 0.20 -8.98
C ARG A 43 11.49 0.22 -10.46
N ASP A 44 11.32 -0.94 -11.11
CA ASP A 44 10.86 -0.99 -12.51
C ASP A 44 9.39 -0.49 -12.60
N PRO A 45 9.11 0.58 -13.35
CA PRO A 45 7.78 1.19 -13.42
C PRO A 45 6.76 0.36 -14.22
N ARG A 46 7.15 -0.73 -14.87
CA ARG A 46 6.21 -1.64 -15.55
C ARG A 46 5.56 -2.61 -14.56
N GLN A 47 6.28 -3.00 -13.50
CA GLN A 47 5.74 -3.79 -12.40
C GLN A 47 4.60 -3.06 -11.69
N SER A 48 4.75 -1.75 -11.44
CA SER A 48 3.69 -0.97 -10.77
C SER A 48 2.40 -0.96 -11.57
N LYS A 49 2.47 -0.81 -12.91
CA LYS A 49 1.28 -0.86 -13.78
C LYS A 49 0.62 -2.23 -13.78
N SER A 50 1.41 -3.30 -13.80
CA SER A 50 0.87 -4.66 -13.72
C SER A 50 0.18 -4.92 -12.39
N LYS A 51 0.77 -4.47 -11.27
CA LYS A 51 0.18 -4.63 -9.94
C LYS A 51 -1.04 -3.72 -9.74
N GLU A 52 -1.03 -2.48 -10.23
CA GLU A 52 -2.20 -1.58 -10.27
C GLU A 52 -3.41 -2.29 -10.92
N GLY A 53 -3.21 -3.05 -12.01
CA GLY A 53 -4.27 -3.82 -12.64
C GLY A 53 -4.83 -4.97 -11.79
N THR A 54 -4.06 -5.49 -10.83
CA THR A 54 -4.48 -6.56 -9.91
C THR A 54 -5.17 -6.04 -8.65
N LEU A 55 -5.02 -4.76 -8.32
CA LEU A 55 -5.59 -4.19 -7.10
C LEU A 55 -7.12 -4.15 -7.09
N HIS A 56 -7.73 -4.05 -8.27
CA HIS A 56 -9.19 -4.08 -8.45
C HIS A 56 -9.78 -5.50 -8.46
N LEU A 57 -8.96 -6.54 -8.29
CA LEU A 57 -9.45 -7.92 -8.19
C LEU A 57 -9.97 -8.17 -6.77
N GLU A 58 -11.03 -8.97 -6.64
CA GLU A 58 -11.60 -9.35 -5.33
C GLU A 58 -10.57 -10.01 -4.39
N ARG A 59 -9.49 -10.58 -4.95
CA ARG A 59 -8.34 -11.10 -4.20
C ARG A 59 -7.04 -10.88 -4.97
N ILE A 60 -6.03 -10.35 -4.27
CA ILE A 60 -4.68 -10.19 -4.80
C ILE A 60 -3.88 -11.46 -4.45
N ASP A 61 -3.75 -12.40 -5.38
CA ASP A 61 -2.85 -13.56 -5.22
C ASP A 61 -1.43 -13.22 -5.71
N ASP A 62 -0.77 -12.31 -5.00
CA ASP A 62 0.61 -11.93 -5.29
C ASP A 62 1.51 -12.30 -4.09
N PRO A 63 2.56 -13.13 -4.27
CA PRO A 63 3.44 -13.56 -3.19
C PRO A 63 4.31 -12.43 -2.61
N GLU A 64 4.36 -11.30 -3.29
CA GLU A 64 5.04 -10.09 -2.90
C GLU A 64 4.08 -9.10 -2.22
N TYR A 65 2.78 -9.41 -2.12
CA TYR A 65 1.79 -8.59 -1.45
C TYR A 65 1.86 -8.76 0.07
N TYR A 66 1.93 -7.64 0.78
CA TYR A 66 1.94 -7.57 2.24
C TYR A 66 0.58 -7.15 2.82
N GLY A 67 -0.39 -6.79 1.97
CA GLY A 67 -1.67 -6.23 2.38
C GLY A 67 -1.80 -4.75 2.04
N PHE A 68 -2.74 -4.08 2.70
CA PHE A 68 -3.08 -2.71 2.42
C PHE A 68 -3.26 -1.89 3.68
N LEU A 69 -3.08 -0.59 3.53
CA LEU A 69 -3.12 0.39 4.59
C LEU A 69 -4.20 1.42 4.25
N THR A 70 -5.13 1.64 5.16
CA THR A 70 -6.23 2.59 5.01
C THR A 70 -6.01 3.78 5.90
N LYS A 71 -5.97 4.98 5.30
CA LYS A 71 -5.91 6.27 6.01
C LYS A 71 -7.29 6.90 6.01
N GLN A 72 -7.89 7.05 7.19
CA GLN A 72 -9.10 7.85 7.35
C GLN A 72 -8.72 9.34 7.38
N ILE A 73 -9.22 10.11 6.41
CA ILE A 73 -8.89 11.53 6.23
C ILE A 73 -9.43 12.37 7.40
N SER A 74 -10.56 11.96 7.99
CA SER A 74 -11.23 12.72 9.06
C SER A 74 -10.54 12.64 10.42
N ASN A 75 -9.75 11.60 10.70
CA ASN A 75 -9.13 11.38 12.01
C ASN A 75 -7.62 11.06 11.93
N SER A 76 -7.04 11.12 10.72
CA SER A 76 -5.64 10.74 10.44
C SER A 76 -5.25 9.36 10.97
N LEU A 77 -6.22 8.46 11.18
CA LEU A 77 -5.95 7.09 11.61
C LEU A 77 -5.51 6.24 10.42
N PHE A 78 -4.41 5.53 10.62
CA PHE A 78 -3.90 4.53 9.71
C PHE A 78 -4.25 3.14 10.24
N THR A 79 -4.93 2.34 9.43
CA THR A 79 -5.27 0.95 9.74
C THR A 79 -4.59 0.05 8.72
N TYR A 80 -3.78 -0.89 9.21
CA TYR A 80 -3.10 -1.87 8.37
C TYR A 80 -3.85 -3.20 8.41
N THR A 81 -4.14 -3.74 7.22
CA THR A 81 -4.75 -5.04 7.02
C THR A 81 -3.75 -5.93 6.30
N ALA A 82 -3.25 -6.96 7.00
CA ALA A 82 -2.38 -7.98 6.43
C ALA A 82 -3.21 -8.99 5.62
N ASP A 83 -3.55 -8.62 4.38
CA ASP A 83 -4.29 -9.46 3.42
C ASP A 83 -3.36 -10.27 2.49
N GLY A 84 -2.04 -10.11 2.66
CA GLY A 84 -1.02 -10.79 1.87
C GLY A 84 -0.56 -12.13 2.45
N LYS A 85 0.29 -12.83 1.69
CA LYS A 85 1.01 -14.04 2.19
C LYS A 85 2.13 -13.68 3.18
N LYS A 86 2.50 -12.41 3.24
CA LYS A 86 3.50 -11.83 4.14
C LYS A 86 2.87 -10.68 4.92
N GLN A 87 3.45 -10.37 6.08
CA GLN A 87 2.98 -9.29 6.95
C GLN A 87 4.17 -8.42 7.35
N LEU A 88 3.95 -7.10 7.41
CA LEU A 88 4.92 -6.17 7.98
C LEU A 88 4.93 -6.27 9.51
N SER A 89 6.13 -6.22 10.08
CA SER A 89 6.33 -6.09 11.52
C SER A 89 5.86 -4.71 11.99
N ALA A 90 5.60 -4.56 13.29
CA ALA A 90 5.17 -3.27 13.85
C ALA A 90 6.15 -2.12 13.57
N ASP A 91 7.46 -2.40 13.62
CA ASP A 91 8.52 -1.43 13.32
C ASP A 91 8.52 -1.03 11.84
N GLU A 92 8.43 -2.01 10.95
CA GLU A 92 8.37 -1.81 9.49
C GLU A 92 7.12 -1.01 9.10
N LEU A 93 5.98 -1.34 9.72
CA LEU A 93 4.73 -0.63 9.52
C LEU A 93 4.83 0.83 10.00
N ALA A 94 5.46 1.08 11.15
CA ALA A 94 5.65 2.44 11.64
C ALA A 94 6.45 3.30 10.65
N GLN A 95 7.57 2.77 10.15
CA GLN A 95 8.38 3.44 9.13
C GLN A 95 7.59 3.71 7.84
N VAL A 96 6.77 2.76 7.39
CA VAL A 96 5.90 2.96 6.22
C VAL A 96 4.88 4.07 6.46
N ILE A 97 4.25 4.10 7.64
CA ILE A 97 3.28 5.14 8.02
C ILE A 97 3.94 6.52 8.03
N GLU A 98 5.13 6.65 8.62
CA GLU A 98 5.89 7.90 8.64
C GLU A 98 6.16 8.42 7.23
N GLN A 99 6.60 7.55 6.32
CA GLN A 99 6.89 7.91 4.92
C GLN A 99 5.62 8.26 4.10
N ILE A 100 4.44 7.75 4.48
CA ILE A 100 3.17 8.10 3.84
C ILE A 100 2.55 9.36 4.44
N ALA A 101 2.90 9.68 5.69
CA ALA A 101 2.40 10.84 6.42
C ALA A 101 3.17 12.14 6.12
N ASP A 102 4.46 12.04 5.75
CA ASP A 102 5.30 13.12 5.23
C ASP A 102 4.80 13.64 3.85
#